data_AF-A0A2N9LS50-F1
#
_entry.id   AF-A0A2N9LS50-F1
#
_cell.length_a   1.000
_cell.length_b   1.000
_cell.length_c   1.000
_cell.angle_alpha   90.00
_cell.angle_beta   90.00
_cell.angle_gamma   90.00
#
_symmetry.space_group_name_H-M   'P 1'
#
loop_
_entity.id
_entity.type
_entity.pdbx_description
1 polymer ?
#
loop_
_entity_poly.entity_id
_entity_poly.type
_entity_poly.pdbx_seq_one_letter_code
_entity_poly.pdbx_strand_id
1 'polypeptide(L)'
;MEETSASGEEISSAAQKNTENSRSASDLVVQSQQMFNEANGLLDQTVAAMGEIKGSSDRIAKIIRVIDEIAFQTNILALNAAVEAARAGEAGMGFSVVADEVRNLAQRCAQAAKDTASLIEGSISSSRDGKVKVDLVAESIRKIIEVSIKVKSLVEGVNLGSAEQAKGIEQVAQALISMEQMTQTTAAAAEEGSAAAEELTAQSETLRGIAERLTTIIGV
;
A
#
# COMPACT_ATOMS: atom_id res chain seq x y z
N MET A 1 -22.30 -39.79 -4.97
CA MET A 1 -23.01 -38.79 -4.14
C MET A 1 -22.16 -38.39 -2.95
N GLU A 2 -21.56 -39.34 -2.23
CA GLU A 2 -20.55 -39.04 -1.18
C GLU A 2 -19.43 -38.11 -1.65
N GLU A 3 -18.77 -38.39 -2.79
CA GLU A 3 -17.70 -37.53 -3.30
C GLU A 3 -18.17 -36.10 -3.62
N THR A 4 -19.39 -35.94 -4.13
CA THR A 4 -19.96 -34.63 -4.46
C THR A 4 -20.35 -33.87 -3.19
N SER A 5 -20.85 -34.55 -2.18
CA SER A 5 -21.14 -33.97 -0.87
C SER A 5 -19.85 -33.53 -0.16
N ALA A 6 -18.82 -34.37 -0.15
CA ALA A 6 -17.51 -34.06 0.41
C ALA A 6 -16.86 -32.86 -0.31
N SER A 7 -16.92 -32.83 -1.64
CA SER A 7 -16.45 -31.67 -2.43
C SER A 7 -17.24 -30.40 -2.09
N GLY A 8 -18.55 -30.52 -1.85
CA GLY A 8 -19.40 -29.40 -1.43
C GLY A 8 -18.99 -28.83 -0.06
N GLU A 9 -18.73 -29.69 0.92
CA GLU A 9 -18.25 -29.27 2.25
C GLU A 9 -16.89 -28.57 2.18
N GLU A 10 -15.95 -29.09 1.37
CA GLU A 10 -14.65 -28.44 1.16
C GLU A 10 -14.78 -27.04 0.55
N ILE A 11 -15.62 -26.88 -0.48
CA ILE A 11 -15.83 -25.56 -1.10
C ILE A 11 -16.54 -24.62 -0.12
N SER A 12 -17.48 -25.11 0.69
CA SER A 12 -18.17 -24.31 1.70
C SER A 12 -17.17 -23.79 2.75
N SER A 13 -16.31 -24.67 3.24
CA SER A 13 -15.21 -24.33 4.14
C SER A 13 -14.25 -23.31 3.53
N ALA A 14 -13.89 -23.49 2.25
CA ALA A 14 -13.04 -22.54 1.53
C ALA A 14 -13.72 -21.16 1.35
N ALA A 15 -15.03 -21.11 1.06
CA ALA A 15 -15.80 -19.88 0.95
C ALA A 15 -15.88 -19.13 2.30
N GLN A 16 -16.05 -19.87 3.40
CA GLN A 16 -16.07 -19.29 4.74
C GLN A 16 -14.69 -18.73 5.14
N LYS A 17 -13.62 -19.46 4.81
CA LYS A 17 -12.24 -18.99 5.01
C LYS A 17 -11.92 -17.75 4.16
N ASN A 18 -12.39 -17.69 2.92
CA ASN A 18 -12.23 -16.50 2.08
C ASN A 18 -12.98 -15.29 2.63
N THR A 19 -14.17 -15.47 3.19
CA THR A 19 -14.93 -14.42 3.89
C THR A 19 -14.12 -13.85 5.06
N GLU A 20 -13.53 -14.71 5.90
CA GLU A 20 -12.71 -14.29 7.04
C GLU A 20 -11.41 -13.60 6.61
N ASN A 21 -10.72 -14.15 5.60
CA ASN A 21 -9.54 -13.55 5.00
C ASN A 21 -9.85 -12.17 4.39
N SER A 22 -10.98 -12.04 3.71
CA SER A 22 -11.42 -10.78 3.10
C SER A 22 -11.71 -9.72 4.17
N ARG A 23 -12.34 -10.11 5.28
CA ARG A 23 -12.55 -9.21 6.41
C ARG A 23 -11.23 -8.73 7.01
N SER A 24 -10.30 -9.65 7.25
CA SER A 24 -8.96 -9.33 7.75
C SER A 24 -8.19 -8.40 6.79
N ALA A 25 -8.27 -8.67 5.48
CA ALA A 25 -7.66 -7.82 4.47
C ALA A 25 -8.29 -6.41 4.44
N SER A 26 -9.61 -6.30 4.61
CA SER A 26 -10.30 -5.01 4.72
C SER A 26 -9.81 -4.20 5.93
N ASP A 27 -9.65 -4.86 7.09
CA ASP A 27 -9.13 -4.23 8.30
C ASP A 27 -7.67 -3.76 8.12
N LEU A 28 -6.83 -4.54 7.44
CA LEU A 28 -5.46 -4.14 7.09
C LEU A 28 -5.41 -2.92 6.16
N VAL A 29 -6.33 -2.83 5.20
CA VAL A 29 -6.43 -1.65 4.34
C VAL A 29 -6.85 -0.41 5.14
N VAL A 30 -7.78 -0.54 6.08
CA VAL A 30 -8.17 0.57 6.97
C VAL A 30 -7.00 1.04 7.83
N GLN A 31 -6.25 0.10 8.43
CA GLN A 31 -5.05 0.44 9.22
C GLN A 31 -3.98 1.12 8.34
N SER A 32 -3.76 0.62 7.13
CA SER A 32 -2.82 1.23 6.18
C SER A 32 -3.23 2.66 5.83
N GLN A 33 -4.53 2.91 5.64
CA GLN A 33 -5.05 4.25 5.37
C GLN A 33 -4.76 5.22 6.51
N GLN A 34 -4.87 4.77 7.76
CA GLN A 34 -4.53 5.57 8.94
C GLN A 34 -3.03 5.91 8.97
N MET A 35 -2.16 4.91 8.73
CA MET A 35 -0.72 5.13 8.64
C MET A 35 -0.33 6.12 7.53
N PHE A 36 -1.00 6.06 6.37
CA PHE A 36 -0.74 7.02 5.29
C PHE A 36 -1.19 8.45 5.63
N ASN A 37 -2.27 8.60 6.38
CA ASN A 37 -2.71 9.92 6.86
C ASN A 37 -1.70 10.52 7.84
N GLU A 38 -1.17 9.72 8.77
CA GLU A 38 -0.10 10.14 9.67
C GLU A 38 1.18 10.50 8.91
N ALA A 39 1.56 9.70 7.91
CA ALA A 39 2.71 9.97 7.06
C ALA A 39 2.57 11.29 6.28
N ASN A 40 1.38 11.60 5.75
CA ASN A 40 1.12 12.89 5.10
C ASN A 40 1.31 14.06 6.08
N GLY A 41 0.82 13.93 7.32
CA GLY A 41 1.03 14.96 8.34
C GLY A 41 2.51 15.19 8.67
N LEU A 42 3.32 14.13 8.70
CA LEU A 42 4.78 14.25 8.88
C LEU A 42 5.48 14.89 7.67
N LEU A 43 5.04 14.59 6.45
CA LEU A 43 5.56 15.23 5.24
C LEU A 43 5.25 16.73 5.24
N ASP A 44 4.03 17.13 5.61
CA ASP A 44 3.65 18.55 5.70
C ASP A 44 4.53 19.30 6.72
N GLN A 45 4.79 18.69 7.89
CA GLN A 45 5.72 19.23 8.88
C GLN A 45 7.16 19.34 8.32
N THR A 46 7.59 18.36 7.53
CA THR A 46 8.92 18.37 6.90
C THR A 46 9.03 19.50 5.87
N VAL A 47 7.99 19.73 5.06
CA VAL A 47 7.92 20.86 4.12
C VAL A 47 7.98 22.20 4.87
N ALA A 48 7.26 22.32 5.99
CA ALA A 48 7.30 23.50 6.83
C ALA A 48 8.71 23.76 7.38
N ALA A 49 9.36 22.72 7.94
CA ALA A 49 10.72 22.81 8.46
C ALA A 49 11.74 23.22 7.37
N MET A 50 11.61 22.68 6.15
CA MET A 50 12.46 23.11 5.03
C MET A 50 12.23 24.60 4.69
N GLY A 51 10.99 25.07 4.76
CA GLY A 51 10.64 26.49 4.62
C GLY A 51 11.27 27.37 5.70
N GLU A 52 11.26 26.93 6.95
CA GLU A 52 11.91 27.63 8.07
C GLU A 52 13.43 27.69 7.91
N ILE A 53 14.06 26.58 7.49
CA ILE A 53 15.49 26.52 7.19
C ILE A 53 15.83 27.56 6.13
N LYS A 54 15.08 27.59 5.01
CA LYS A 54 15.27 28.59 3.95
C LYS A 54 15.16 30.01 4.51
N GLY A 55 14.10 30.31 5.27
CA GLY A 55 13.89 31.63 5.85
C GLY A 55 14.98 32.04 6.85
N SER A 56 15.53 31.07 7.60
CA SER A 56 16.70 31.30 8.46
C SER A 56 17.96 31.59 7.65
N SER A 57 18.25 30.78 6.63
CA SER A 57 19.36 30.98 5.71
C SER A 57 19.31 32.33 4.99
N ASP A 58 18.13 32.76 4.52
CA ASP A 58 17.94 34.07 3.89
C ASP A 58 18.25 35.23 4.86
N ARG A 59 17.92 35.08 6.15
CA ARG A 59 18.28 36.07 7.19
C ARG A 59 19.78 36.09 7.45
N ILE A 60 20.41 34.93 7.54
CA ILE A 60 21.87 34.82 7.71
C ILE A 60 22.58 35.45 6.50
N ALA A 61 22.14 35.20 5.27
CA ALA A 61 22.71 35.80 4.07
C ALA A 61 22.71 37.34 4.12
N LYS A 62 21.63 37.95 4.62
CA LYS A 62 21.56 39.40 4.83
C LYS A 62 22.58 39.89 5.86
N ILE A 63 22.76 39.16 6.96
CA ILE A 63 23.75 39.50 8.00
C ILE A 63 25.17 39.41 7.44
N ILE A 64 25.48 38.34 6.70
CA ILE A 64 26.79 38.17 6.06
C ILE A 64 27.10 39.30 5.08
N ARG A 65 26.10 39.79 4.34
CA ARG A 65 26.26 40.95 3.45
C ARG A 65 26.61 42.23 4.23
N VAL A 66 26.01 42.46 5.39
CA VAL A 66 26.36 43.59 6.25
C VAL A 66 27.78 43.44 6.80
N ILE A 67 28.21 42.23 7.16
CA ILE A 67 29.58 41.97 7.62
C ILE A 67 30.60 42.26 6.50
N ASP A 68 30.32 41.85 5.27
CA ASP A 68 31.17 42.15 4.11
C ASP A 68 31.26 43.66 3.86
N GLU A 69 30.15 44.39 4.01
CA GLU A 69 30.14 45.86 3.93
C GLU A 69 30.98 46.52 5.03
N ILE A 70 30.88 46.05 6.28
CA ILE A 70 31.70 46.53 7.40
C ILE A 70 33.18 46.24 7.15
N ALA A 71 33.52 45.04 6.66
CA ALA A 71 34.89 44.68 6.32
C ALA A 71 35.45 45.59 5.22
N PHE A 72 34.65 45.89 4.20
CA PHE A 72 35.03 46.83 3.14
C PHE A 72 35.25 48.25 3.67
N GLN A 73 34.33 48.78 4.49
CA GLN A 73 34.49 50.10 5.11
C GLN A 73 35.73 50.17 6.01
N THR A 74 35.99 49.11 6.79
CA THR A 74 37.18 49.01 7.65
C THR A 74 38.46 48.99 6.83
N ASN A 75 38.46 48.29 5.69
CA ASN A 75 39.59 48.27 4.75
C ASN A 75 39.88 49.67 4.17
N ILE A 76 38.84 50.44 3.82
CA ILE A 76 39.00 51.83 3.34
C ILE A 76 39.50 52.76 4.45
N LEU A 77 38.98 52.63 5.68
CA LEU A 77 39.44 53.38 6.86
C LEU A 77 40.92 53.10 7.14
N ALA A 78 41.34 51.84 7.11
CA ALA A 78 42.73 51.43 7.30
C ALA A 78 43.65 51.99 6.20
N LEU A 79 43.21 51.98 4.94
CA LEU A 79 43.95 52.58 3.84
C LEU A 79 44.14 54.09 4.05
N ASN A 80 43.09 54.81 4.44
CA ASN A 80 43.18 56.25 4.72
C ASN A 80 44.14 56.53 5.90
N ALA A 81 44.10 55.70 6.95
CA ALA A 81 45.02 55.81 8.09
C ALA A 81 46.48 55.56 7.68
N ALA A 82 46.74 54.57 6.81
CA ALA A 82 48.08 54.30 6.29
C ALA A 82 48.61 55.50 5.46
N VAL A 83 47.76 56.13 4.65
CA VAL A 83 48.11 57.33 3.87
C VAL A 83 48.46 58.51 4.80
N GLU A 84 47.65 58.76 5.83
CA GLU A 84 47.91 59.85 6.77
C GLU A 84 49.15 59.58 7.66
N ALA A 85 49.39 58.32 8.03
CA ALA A 85 50.61 57.90 8.71
C ALA A 85 51.87 58.15 7.86
N ALA A 86 51.82 57.83 6.56
CA ALA A 86 52.90 58.15 5.63
C ALA A 86 53.13 59.66 5.50
N ARG A 87 52.04 60.46 5.56
CA ARG A 87 52.09 61.92 5.50
C ARG A 87 52.73 62.56 6.74
N ALA A 88 52.61 61.91 7.90
CA ALA A 88 53.22 62.34 9.17
C ALA A 88 54.72 62.00 9.31
N GLY A 89 55.32 61.29 8.34
CA GLY A 89 56.74 60.97 8.33
C GLY A 89 57.17 60.08 9.51
N GLU A 90 58.29 60.40 10.17
CA GLU A 90 58.82 59.58 11.29
C GLU A 90 57.84 59.45 12.47
N ALA A 91 57.01 60.48 12.72
CA ALA A 91 56.01 60.44 13.79
C ALA A 91 54.85 59.45 13.52
N GLY A 92 54.64 59.08 12.25
CA GLY A 92 53.57 58.18 11.81
C GLY A 92 53.95 56.70 11.72
N MET A 93 55.23 56.33 11.91
CA MET A 93 55.69 54.95 11.68
C MET A 93 54.93 53.91 12.51
N GLY A 94 54.65 54.20 13.79
CA GLY A 94 53.87 53.30 14.65
C GLY A 94 52.42 53.16 14.21
N PHE A 95 51.81 54.24 13.70
CA PHE A 95 50.44 54.21 13.18
C PHE A 95 50.33 53.49 11.85
N SER A 96 51.37 53.53 11.01
CA SER A 96 51.41 52.82 9.73
C SER A 96 51.31 51.30 9.93
N VAL A 97 52.01 50.75 10.92
CA VAL A 97 51.98 49.30 11.21
C VAL A 97 50.59 48.87 11.68
N VAL A 98 49.95 49.67 12.54
CA VAL A 98 48.59 49.39 13.01
C VAL A 98 47.59 49.46 11.85
N ALA A 99 47.73 50.44 10.95
CA ALA A 99 46.86 50.57 9.78
C ALA A 99 46.98 49.35 8.85
N ASP A 100 48.19 48.85 8.59
CA ASP A 100 48.39 47.64 7.77
C ASP A 100 47.80 46.38 8.43
N GLU A 101 47.93 46.23 9.75
CA GLU A 101 47.34 45.09 10.48
C GLU A 101 45.80 45.13 10.45
N VAL A 102 45.20 46.32 10.65
CA VAL A 102 43.74 46.50 10.52
C VAL A 102 43.29 46.21 9.09
N ARG A 103 44.06 46.61 8.08
CA ARG A 103 43.77 46.30 6.67
C ARG A 103 43.79 44.80 6.41
N ASN A 104 44.79 44.09 6.92
CA ASN A 104 44.89 42.64 6.78
C ASN A 104 43.69 41.94 7.44
N LEU A 105 43.32 42.34 8.66
CA LEU A 105 42.18 41.80 9.37
C LEU A 105 40.87 42.03 8.62
N ALA A 106 40.68 43.22 8.02
CA ALA A 106 39.52 43.55 7.21
C ALA A 106 39.43 42.66 5.96
N GLN A 107 40.55 42.42 5.26
CA GLN A 107 40.58 41.50 4.11
C GLN A 107 40.26 40.06 4.50
N ARG A 108 40.78 39.58 5.64
CA ARG A 108 40.46 38.25 6.17
C ARG A 108 38.97 38.13 6.55
N CYS A 109 38.38 39.18 7.10
CA CYS A 109 36.96 39.23 7.42
C CYS A 109 36.09 39.16 6.16
N ALA A 110 36.42 39.92 5.12
CA ALA A 110 35.71 39.88 3.83
C ALA A 110 35.78 38.49 3.19
N GLN A 111 36.95 37.84 3.22
CA GLN A 111 37.08 36.47 2.72
C GLN A 111 36.22 35.48 3.50
N ALA A 112 36.23 35.54 4.83
CA ALA A 112 35.41 34.68 5.68
C ALA A 112 33.90 34.92 5.47
N ALA A 113 33.49 36.18 5.27
CA ALA A 113 32.12 36.53 4.91
C ALA A 113 31.72 35.90 3.57
N LYS A 114 32.57 35.97 2.55
CA LYS A 114 32.33 35.35 1.24
C LYS A 114 32.22 33.83 1.32
N ASP A 115 33.12 33.17 2.06
CA ASP A 115 33.09 31.72 2.25
C ASP A 115 31.79 31.29 2.97
N THR A 116 31.39 32.04 4.00
CA THR A 116 30.13 31.80 4.72
C THR A 116 28.92 32.02 3.81
N ALA A 117 28.93 33.05 2.96
CA ALA A 117 27.85 33.30 2.01
C ALA A 117 27.66 32.10 1.07
N SER A 118 28.76 31.52 0.56
CA SER A 118 28.72 30.34 -0.30
C SER A 118 28.11 29.12 0.41
N LEU A 119 28.42 28.89 1.69
CA LEU A 119 27.83 27.80 2.47
C LEU A 119 26.32 27.99 2.70
N ILE A 120 25.90 29.25 2.90
CA ILE A 120 24.49 29.59 3.07
C ILE A 120 23.71 29.42 1.76
N GLU A 121 24.27 29.83 0.62
CA GLU A 121 23.68 29.55 -0.70
C GLU A 121 23.53 28.05 -0.95
N GLY A 122 24.55 27.26 -0.57
CA GLY A 122 24.47 25.80 -0.59
C GLY A 122 23.31 25.27 0.25
N SER A 123 23.14 25.78 1.48
CA SER A 123 22.06 25.39 2.38
C SER A 123 20.66 25.73 1.82
N ILE A 124 20.51 26.90 1.18
CA ILE A 124 19.26 27.31 0.51
C ILE A 124 18.95 26.34 -0.64
N SER A 125 19.96 26.00 -1.44
CA SER A 125 19.82 25.04 -2.54
C SER A 125 19.41 23.66 -2.03
N SER A 126 20.07 23.15 -0.99
CA SER A 126 19.74 21.86 -0.37
C SER A 126 18.33 21.82 0.23
N SER A 127 17.89 22.89 0.89
CA SER A 127 16.50 23.01 1.38
C SER A 127 15.49 22.97 0.23
N ARG A 128 15.78 23.66 -0.88
CA ARG A 128 14.93 23.65 -2.07
C ARG A 128 14.82 22.27 -2.71
N ASP A 129 15.96 21.58 -2.88
CA ASP A 129 15.99 20.21 -3.40
C ASP A 129 15.28 19.24 -2.45
N GLY A 130 15.50 19.39 -1.14
CA GLY A 130 14.79 18.63 -0.10
C GLY A 130 13.28 18.77 -0.20
N LYS A 131 12.78 19.99 -0.40
CA LYS A 131 11.34 20.24 -0.63
C LYS A 131 10.81 19.49 -1.85
N VAL A 132 11.50 19.57 -2.99
CA VAL A 132 11.08 18.87 -4.23
C VAL A 132 11.00 17.35 -4.01
N LYS A 133 11.99 16.78 -3.31
CA LYS A 133 12.00 15.35 -2.99
C LYS A 133 10.83 14.96 -2.07
N VAL A 134 10.53 15.77 -1.06
CA VAL A 134 9.40 15.54 -0.16
C VAL A 134 8.07 15.62 -0.92
N ASP A 135 7.92 16.58 -1.84
CA ASP A 135 6.73 16.69 -2.69
C ASP A 135 6.52 15.43 -3.56
N LEU A 136 7.60 14.86 -4.11
CA LEU A 136 7.55 13.59 -4.86
C LEU A 136 7.16 12.39 -4.00
N VAL A 137 7.64 12.34 -2.74
CA VAL A 137 7.23 11.31 -1.78
C VAL A 137 5.75 11.46 -1.45
N ALA A 138 5.26 12.68 -1.22
CA ALA A 138 3.85 12.96 -0.97
C ALA A 138 2.96 12.51 -2.14
N GLU A 139 3.38 12.76 -3.38
CA GLU A 139 2.67 12.28 -4.58
C GLU A 139 2.62 10.75 -4.63
N SER A 140 3.73 10.09 -4.30
CA SER A 140 3.81 8.63 -4.27
C SER A 140 2.88 8.02 -3.22
N ILE A 141 2.81 8.62 -2.03
CA ILE A 141 1.86 8.20 -0.97
C ILE A 141 0.40 8.36 -1.44
N ARG A 142 0.06 9.47 -2.12
CA ARG A 142 -1.29 9.65 -2.68
C ARG A 142 -1.66 8.57 -3.68
N LYS A 143 -0.73 8.17 -4.54
CA LYS A 143 -0.94 7.05 -5.48
C LYS A 143 -1.15 5.72 -4.74
N ILE A 144 -0.39 5.48 -3.67
CA ILE A 144 -0.56 4.27 -2.85
C ILE A 144 -1.94 4.26 -2.19
N ILE A 145 -2.41 5.38 -1.65
CA ILE A 145 -3.77 5.52 -1.10
C ILE A 145 -4.83 5.14 -2.15
N GLU A 146 -4.70 5.65 -3.37
CA GLU A 146 -5.63 5.33 -4.46
C GLU A 146 -5.65 3.83 -4.79
N VAL A 147 -4.48 3.19 -4.81
CA VAL A 147 -4.36 1.74 -5.01
C VAL A 147 -4.97 0.97 -3.84
N SER A 148 -4.74 1.38 -2.59
CA SER A 148 -5.34 0.76 -1.42
C SER A 148 -6.87 0.81 -1.44
N ILE A 149 -7.47 1.90 -1.92
CA ILE A 149 -8.93 1.99 -2.11
C ILE A 149 -9.42 0.96 -3.14
N LYS A 150 -8.69 0.77 -4.24
CA LYS A 150 -9.01 -0.27 -5.24
C LYS A 150 -8.90 -1.68 -4.65
N VAL A 151 -7.85 -1.94 -3.86
CA VAL A 151 -7.67 -3.22 -3.14
C VAL A 151 -8.84 -3.47 -2.20
N LYS A 152 -9.30 -2.47 -1.43
CA LYS A 152 -10.48 -2.59 -0.58
C LYS A 152 -11.72 -3.03 -1.37
N SER A 153 -11.98 -2.39 -2.51
CA SER A 153 -13.12 -2.71 -3.37
C SER A 153 -13.04 -4.14 -3.92
N LEU A 154 -11.84 -4.59 -4.33
CA LEU A 154 -11.64 -5.97 -4.79
C LEU A 154 -11.90 -6.99 -3.66
N VAL A 155 -11.45 -6.69 -2.45
CA VAL A 155 -11.66 -7.53 -1.26
C VAL A 155 -13.15 -7.61 -0.89
N GLU A 156 -13.88 -6.49 -0.97
CA GLU A 156 -15.34 -6.48 -0.81
C GLU A 156 -16.03 -7.34 -1.88
N GLY A 157 -15.54 -7.31 -3.13
CA GLY A 157 -16.01 -8.18 -4.20
C GLY A 157 -15.77 -9.67 -3.94
N VAL A 158 -14.60 -10.04 -3.42
CA VAL A 158 -14.30 -11.43 -3.01
C VAL A 158 -15.24 -11.88 -1.89
N ASN A 159 -15.45 -11.03 -0.89
CA ASN A 159 -16.37 -11.31 0.21
C ASN A 159 -17.81 -11.58 -0.28
N LEU A 160 -18.30 -10.73 -1.19
CA LEU A 160 -19.63 -10.90 -1.78
C LEU A 160 -19.72 -12.19 -2.61
N GLY A 161 -18.72 -12.47 -3.44
CA GLY A 161 -18.65 -13.69 -4.24
C GLY A 161 -18.56 -14.95 -3.38
N SER A 162 -17.83 -14.92 -2.27
CA SER A 162 -17.75 -16.03 -1.31
C SER A 162 -19.08 -16.27 -0.59
N ALA A 163 -19.84 -15.23 -0.25
CA ALA A 163 -21.19 -15.38 0.29
C ALA A 163 -22.15 -16.02 -0.74
N GLU A 164 -22.04 -15.64 -2.01
CA GLU A 164 -22.83 -16.23 -3.10
C GLU A 164 -22.44 -17.69 -3.37
N GLN A 165 -21.14 -18.02 -3.32
CA GLN A 165 -20.65 -19.40 -3.39
C GLN A 165 -21.22 -20.27 -2.28
N ALA A 166 -21.19 -19.79 -1.02
CA ALA A 166 -21.74 -20.53 0.11
C ALA A 166 -23.24 -20.84 -0.09
N LYS A 167 -24.01 -19.86 -0.55
CA LYS A 167 -25.43 -20.05 -0.88
C LYS A 167 -25.65 -21.03 -2.04
N GLY A 168 -24.82 -20.95 -3.09
CA GLY A 168 -24.89 -21.88 -4.22
C GLY A 168 -24.61 -23.32 -3.81
N ILE A 169 -23.66 -23.53 -2.89
CA ILE A 169 -23.33 -24.86 -2.36
C ILE A 169 -24.48 -25.41 -1.51
N GLU A 170 -25.14 -24.58 -0.71
CA GLU A 170 -26.33 -25.00 0.04
C GLU A 170 -27.44 -25.49 -0.89
N GLN A 171 -27.66 -24.81 -2.02
CA GLN A 171 -28.62 -25.25 -3.04
C GLN A 171 -28.21 -26.58 -3.69
N VAL A 172 -26.92 -26.76 -4.00
CA VAL A 172 -26.39 -28.02 -4.54
C VAL A 172 -26.56 -29.15 -3.52
N ALA A 173 -26.31 -28.91 -2.23
CA ALA A 173 -26.51 -29.89 -1.17
C ALA A 173 -27.97 -30.34 -1.07
N GLN A 174 -28.93 -29.42 -1.16
CA GLN A 174 -30.36 -29.76 -1.18
C GLN A 174 -30.76 -30.58 -2.43
N ALA A 175 -30.20 -30.25 -3.59
CA ALA A 175 -30.42 -31.02 -4.81
C ALA A 175 -29.85 -32.44 -4.71
N LEU A 176 -28.70 -32.61 -4.05
CA LEU A 176 -28.11 -33.93 -3.79
C LEU A 176 -29.02 -34.77 -2.88
N ILE A 177 -29.54 -34.22 -1.78
CA ILE A 177 -30.47 -34.95 -0.89
C ILE A 177 -31.70 -35.43 -1.69
N SER A 178 -32.23 -34.56 -2.55
CA SER A 178 -33.39 -34.89 -3.40
C SER A 178 -33.07 -35.99 -4.42
N MET A 179 -31.87 -35.96 -5.03
CA MET A 179 -31.42 -37.03 -5.93
C MET A 179 -31.25 -38.35 -5.20
N GLU A 180 -30.73 -38.33 -3.96
CA GLU A 180 -30.51 -39.54 -3.17
C GLU A 180 -31.83 -40.25 -2.89
N GLN A 181 -32.86 -39.48 -2.50
CA GLN A 181 -34.21 -39.99 -2.30
C GLN A 181 -34.80 -40.57 -3.59
N MET A 182 -34.59 -39.92 -4.74
CA MET A 182 -35.03 -40.43 -6.05
C MET A 182 -34.29 -41.71 -6.44
N THR A 183 -32.98 -41.79 -6.19
CA THR A 183 -32.17 -43.00 -6.44
C THR A 183 -32.64 -44.16 -5.57
N GLN A 184 -32.89 -43.94 -4.28
CA GLN A 184 -33.46 -44.98 -3.40
C GLN A 184 -34.84 -45.44 -3.86
N THR A 185 -35.71 -44.50 -4.26
CA THR A 185 -37.04 -44.83 -4.78
C THR A 185 -36.94 -45.64 -6.08
N THR A 186 -35.99 -45.29 -6.96
CA THR A 186 -35.76 -46.00 -8.22
C THR A 186 -35.23 -47.41 -7.97
N ALA A 187 -34.32 -47.58 -7.00
CA ALA A 187 -33.83 -48.90 -6.58
C ALA A 187 -34.97 -49.77 -6.00
N ALA A 188 -35.79 -49.22 -5.10
CA ALA A 188 -36.94 -49.93 -4.54
C ALA A 188 -37.95 -50.34 -5.62
N ALA A 189 -38.27 -49.44 -6.55
CA ALA A 189 -39.16 -49.74 -7.67
C ALA A 189 -38.57 -50.81 -8.61
N ALA A 190 -37.25 -50.84 -8.80
CA ALA A 190 -36.58 -51.88 -9.58
C ALA A 190 -36.62 -53.25 -8.87
N GLU A 191 -36.45 -53.29 -7.54
CA GLU A 191 -36.61 -54.51 -6.74
C GLU A 191 -38.05 -55.04 -6.79
N GLU A 192 -39.05 -54.16 -6.60
CA GLU A 192 -40.47 -54.52 -6.74
C GLU A 192 -40.78 -55.03 -8.15
N GLY A 193 -40.25 -54.36 -9.18
CA GLY A 193 -40.41 -54.77 -10.58
C GLY A 193 -39.77 -56.14 -10.88
N SER A 194 -38.60 -56.43 -10.30
CA SER A 194 -37.95 -57.74 -10.41
C SER A 194 -38.79 -58.83 -9.74
N ALA A 195 -39.30 -58.59 -8.54
CA ALA A 195 -40.16 -59.53 -7.82
C ALA A 195 -41.45 -59.82 -8.58
N ALA A 196 -42.08 -58.78 -9.14
CA ALA A 196 -43.28 -58.93 -9.98
C ALA A 196 -42.98 -59.73 -11.27
N ALA A 197 -41.81 -59.54 -11.88
CA ALA A 197 -41.40 -60.31 -13.05
C ALA A 197 -41.15 -61.79 -12.72
N GLU A 198 -40.56 -62.10 -11.56
CA GLU A 198 -40.40 -63.47 -11.05
C GLU A 198 -41.77 -64.14 -10.80
N GLU A 199 -42.70 -63.42 -10.16
CA GLU A 199 -44.05 -63.94 -9.90
C GLU A 199 -44.82 -64.21 -11.21
N LEU A 200 -44.77 -63.28 -12.16
CA LEU A 200 -45.38 -63.47 -13.49
C LEU A 200 -44.75 -64.65 -14.24
N THR A 201 -43.45 -64.87 -14.10
CA THR A 201 -42.75 -66.02 -14.68
C THR A 201 -43.25 -67.32 -14.07
N ALA A 202 -43.32 -67.40 -12.73
CA ALA A 202 -43.84 -68.56 -12.01
C ALA A 202 -45.31 -68.88 -12.35
N GLN A 203 -46.16 -67.86 -12.47
CA GLN A 203 -47.56 -68.02 -12.90
C GLN A 203 -47.65 -68.52 -14.35
N SER A 204 -46.80 -68.00 -15.24
CA SER A 204 -46.73 -68.44 -16.64
C SER A 204 -46.29 -69.90 -16.77
N GLU A 205 -45.29 -70.33 -16.00
CA GLU A 205 -44.86 -71.73 -15.94
C GLU A 205 -45.97 -72.65 -15.40
N THR A 206 -46.69 -72.19 -14.37
CA THR A 206 -47.84 -72.92 -13.80
C THR A 206 -48.95 -73.10 -14.83
N LEU A 207 -49.32 -72.03 -15.54
CA LEU A 207 -50.31 -72.07 -16.61
C LEU A 207 -49.87 -72.98 -17.76
N ARG A 208 -48.59 -72.95 -18.15
CA ARG A 208 -48.04 -73.86 -19.16
C ARG A 208 -48.19 -75.32 -18.72
N GLY A 209 -47.84 -75.64 -17.47
CA GLY A 209 -47.99 -77.00 -16.93
C GLY A 209 -49.45 -77.48 -16.85
N ILE A 210 -50.39 -76.58 -16.55
CA ILE A 210 -51.84 -76.90 -16.59
C ILE A 210 -52.29 -77.19 -18.02
N ALA A 211 -51.87 -76.37 -19.00
CA ALA A 211 -52.19 -76.57 -20.40
C ALA A 211 -51.65 -77.90 -20.93
N GLU A 212 -50.38 -78.24 -20.62
CA GLU A 212 -49.75 -79.51 -20.99
C GLU A 212 -50.52 -80.73 -20.44
N ARG A 213 -50.93 -80.68 -19.16
CA ARG A 213 -51.76 -81.72 -18.53
C ARG A 213 -53.11 -81.88 -19.22
N LEU A 214 -53.77 -80.77 -19.56
CA LEU A 214 -55.05 -80.81 -20.27
C LEU A 214 -54.89 -81.45 -21.65
N THR A 215 -53.85 -81.12 -22.41
CA THR A 215 -53.55 -81.80 -23.68
C THR A 215 -53.34 -83.30 -23.51
N THR A 216 -52.65 -83.75 -22.45
CA THR A 216 -52.51 -85.19 -22.18
C THR A 216 -53.84 -85.88 -21.87
N ILE A 217 -54.75 -85.21 -21.15
CA ILE A 217 -56.08 -85.76 -20.79
C ILE A 217 -57.01 -85.82 -21.99
N ILE A 218 -56.97 -84.84 -22.89
CA ILE A 218 -57.87 -84.74 -24.05
C ILE A 218 -57.45 -85.69 -25.18
N GLY A 219 -56.26 -86.33 -25.08
CA GLY A 219 -55.88 -87.44 -25.94
C GLY A 219 -55.56 -87.02 -27.38
N VAL A 220 -54.84 -85.90 -27.54
CA VAL A 220 -54.07 -85.59 -28.75
C VAL A 220 -52.59 -85.71 -28.42
#